data_AF-A0A3D3VWQ6-F1
#
_entry.id   AF-A0A3D3VWQ6-F1
#
_cell.length_a   1.000
_cell.length_b   1.000
_cell.length_c   1.000
_cell.angle_alpha   90.00
_cell.angle_beta   90.00
_cell.angle_gamma   90.00
#
_symmetry.space_group_name_H-M   'P 1'
#
loop_
_entity.id
_entity.type
_entity.pdbx_description
1 polymer ?
#
loop_
_entity_poly.entity_id
_entity_poly.type
_entity_poly.pdbx_seq_one_letter_code
_entity_poly.pdbx_strand_id
1 'polypeptide(L)'
;PDHCFESRVVPLGLERSDGDDVNIQDRDVVVSGGKGMKKQENFVLLRDLAELLDGGVGASRAAVDNKWIPYSHQVGLSGKVVAPKVYFAVGISGTVQHLAGMQTSGMIVAINKDPEAPIFKVADIGLCGDLFDIVPRLIEVLRGRKGV
;
A
#
# COMPACT_ATOMS: atom_id res chain seq x y z
N PRO A 1 33.10 -10.23 33.44
CA PRO A 1 32.57 -11.48 34.01
C PRO A 1 31.76 -12.24 32.95
N ASP A 2 32.00 -13.55 32.84
CA ASP A 2 31.66 -14.35 31.66
C ASP A 2 30.14 -14.42 31.36
N HIS A 3 29.31 -14.17 32.37
CA HIS A 3 27.85 -14.09 32.27
C HIS A 3 27.33 -12.95 31.36
N CYS A 4 28.17 -11.99 30.96
CA CYS A 4 27.78 -10.96 30.00
C CYS A 4 27.67 -11.50 28.56
N PHE A 5 28.24 -12.67 28.28
CA PHE A 5 28.22 -13.32 26.97
C PHE A 5 27.14 -14.41 26.84
N GLU A 6 26.42 -14.70 27.92
CA GLU A 6 25.31 -15.64 27.91
C GLU A 6 24.03 -14.96 27.40
N SER A 7 23.43 -15.54 26.36
CA SER A 7 22.17 -15.02 25.81
C SER A 7 21.04 -15.18 26.83
N ARG A 8 20.41 -14.08 27.20
CA ARG A 8 19.17 -14.06 28.00
C ARG A 8 17.93 -14.45 27.17
N VAL A 9 18.10 -14.67 25.87
CA VAL A 9 17.02 -15.01 24.92
C VAL A 9 17.16 -16.46 24.50
N VAL A 10 16.07 -17.23 24.68
CA VAL A 10 15.94 -18.60 24.19
C VAL A 10 14.93 -18.58 23.03
N PRO A 11 15.37 -18.81 21.77
CA PRO A 11 14.44 -18.89 20.64
C PRO A 11 13.56 -20.14 20.77
N LEU A 12 12.24 -19.95 20.76
CA LEU A 12 11.27 -21.05 20.89
C LEU A 12 10.87 -21.65 19.53
N GLY A 13 11.00 -20.89 18.45
CA GLY A 13 10.62 -21.32 17.10
C GLY A 13 10.52 -20.14 16.13
N LEU A 14 10.28 -20.44 14.86
CA LEU A 14 10.04 -19.47 13.80
C LEU A 14 8.75 -19.86 13.07
N GLU A 15 7.73 -19.04 13.18
CA GLU A 15 6.52 -19.17 12.36
C GLU A 15 6.63 -18.19 11.19
N ARG A 16 6.62 -18.71 9.96
CA ARG A 16 6.50 -17.90 8.75
C ARG A 16 5.01 -17.72 8.48
N SER A 17 4.59 -16.49 8.17
CA SER A 17 3.23 -16.27 7.71
C SER A 17 3.07 -16.93 6.34
N ASP A 18 2.22 -17.95 6.27
CA ASP A 18 1.79 -18.53 5.00
C ASP A 18 0.89 -17.52 4.28
N GLY A 19 1.42 -16.97 3.21
CA GLY A 19 0.69 -16.21 2.22
C GLY A 19 1.58 -16.14 1.00
N ASP A 20 0.98 -16.16 -0.18
CA ASP A 20 1.60 -15.70 -1.42
C ASP A 20 1.92 -14.20 -1.27
N ASP A 21 2.82 -13.89 -0.35
CA ASP A 21 3.22 -12.58 0.11
C ASP A 21 4.11 -12.02 -0.99
N VAL A 22 3.44 -11.63 -2.08
CA VAL A 22 4.05 -10.94 -3.20
C VAL A 22 4.92 -9.85 -2.61
N ASN A 23 6.23 -9.99 -2.77
CA ASN A 23 7.17 -9.01 -2.25
C ASN A 23 6.89 -7.67 -2.93
N ILE A 24 6.08 -6.83 -2.29
CA ILE A 24 5.65 -5.54 -2.84
C ILE A 24 6.82 -4.58 -3.07
N GLN A 25 8.00 -4.87 -2.48
CA GLN A 25 9.22 -4.10 -2.70
C GLN A 25 9.81 -4.32 -4.10
N ASP A 26 9.54 -5.48 -4.72
CA ASP A 26 10.08 -5.85 -6.04
C ASP A 26 9.11 -5.53 -7.19
N ARG A 27 7.94 -4.95 -6.88
CA ARG A 27 6.90 -4.68 -7.88
C ARG A 27 7.11 -3.33 -8.55
N ASP A 28 7.01 -3.34 -9.87
CA ASP A 28 7.04 -2.11 -10.69
C ASP A 28 5.83 -1.20 -10.45
N VAL A 29 4.70 -1.78 -10.03
CA VAL A 29 3.47 -1.06 -9.66
C VAL A 29 3.03 -1.47 -8.27
N VAL A 30 2.71 -0.51 -7.42
CA VAL A 30 2.11 -0.77 -6.10
C VAL A 30 0.81 0.02 -5.97
N VAL A 31 -0.27 -0.69 -5.68
CA VAL A 31 -1.60 -0.12 -5.43
C VAL A 31 -1.90 -0.17 -3.94
N SER A 32 -1.86 0.98 -3.27
CA SER A 32 -1.95 1.05 -1.82
C SER A 32 -3.23 1.67 -1.30
N GLY A 33 -3.84 1.00 -0.32
CA GLY A 33 -5.07 1.43 0.35
C GLY A 33 -4.85 2.06 1.72
N GLY A 34 -5.62 3.10 2.03
CA GLY A 34 -5.59 3.74 3.34
C GLY A 34 -6.87 3.60 4.16
N LYS A 35 -7.00 4.45 5.20
CA LYS A 35 -8.21 4.57 6.02
C LYS A 35 -9.46 4.88 5.17
N GLY A 36 -9.29 5.54 4.03
CA GLY A 36 -10.36 5.83 3.08
C GLY A 36 -11.08 4.59 2.55
N MET A 37 -10.47 3.41 2.63
CA MET A 37 -11.11 2.14 2.22
C MET A 37 -12.28 1.73 3.13
N LYS A 38 -12.39 2.29 4.35
CA LYS A 38 -13.47 2.09 5.33
C LYS A 38 -13.64 0.67 5.90
N LYS A 39 -13.37 -0.39 5.13
CA LYS A 39 -13.55 -1.80 5.52
C LYS A 39 -12.71 -2.74 4.66
N GLN A 40 -12.51 -3.97 5.13
CA GLN A 40 -11.68 -4.99 4.49
C GLN A 40 -12.18 -5.39 3.09
N GLU A 41 -13.48 -5.51 2.91
CA GLU A 41 -14.08 -6.00 1.66
C GLU A 41 -13.73 -5.09 0.48
N ASN A 42 -13.56 -3.79 0.75
CA ASN A 42 -13.25 -2.80 -0.26
C ASN A 42 -11.83 -2.94 -0.82
N PHE A 43 -10.92 -3.68 -0.16
CA PHE A 43 -9.59 -3.98 -0.71
C PHE A 43 -9.65 -4.83 -1.97
N VAL A 44 -10.79 -5.47 -2.28
CA VAL A 44 -10.99 -6.15 -3.58
C VAL A 44 -10.75 -5.19 -4.75
N LEU A 45 -11.15 -3.92 -4.64
CA LEU A 45 -10.92 -2.91 -5.68
C LEU A 45 -9.43 -2.67 -5.95
N LEU A 46 -8.61 -2.73 -4.90
CA LEU A 46 -7.16 -2.55 -5.02
C LEU A 46 -6.50 -3.79 -5.59
N ARG A 47 -6.99 -4.98 -5.24
CA ARG A 47 -6.54 -6.25 -5.81
C ARG A 47 -6.84 -6.30 -7.30
N ASP A 48 -8.05 -5.96 -7.71
CA ASP A 48 -8.44 -5.92 -9.13
C ASP A 48 -7.58 -4.94 -9.93
N LEU A 49 -7.32 -3.74 -9.39
CA LEU A 49 -6.46 -2.76 -10.05
C LEU A 49 -5.00 -3.23 -10.09
N ALA A 50 -4.49 -3.83 -9.01
CA ALA A 50 -3.13 -4.36 -8.97
C ALA A 50 -2.96 -5.51 -9.97
N GLU A 51 -3.88 -6.46 -10.02
CA GLU A 51 -3.87 -7.57 -10.98
C GLU A 51 -3.86 -7.06 -12.43
N LEU A 52 -4.71 -6.07 -12.74
CA LEU A 52 -4.74 -5.44 -14.05
C LEU A 52 -3.44 -4.72 -14.41
N LEU A 53 -2.60 -4.36 -13.44
CA LEU A 53 -1.33 -3.68 -13.66
C LEU A 53 -0.12 -4.58 -13.42
N ASP A 54 -0.33 -5.88 -13.15
CA ASP A 54 0.71 -6.82 -12.67
C ASP A 54 1.51 -6.29 -11.46
N GLY A 55 0.80 -5.56 -10.59
CA GLY A 55 1.33 -4.89 -9.43
C GLY A 55 1.15 -5.66 -8.12
N GLY A 56 1.66 -5.07 -7.05
CA GLY A 56 1.41 -5.50 -5.68
C GLY A 56 0.36 -4.64 -4.98
N VAL A 57 -0.28 -5.17 -3.94
CA VAL A 57 -1.19 -4.40 -3.07
C VAL A 57 -0.44 -3.95 -1.83
N GLY A 58 -0.42 -2.65 -1.56
CA GLY A 58 0.12 -2.10 -0.31
C GLY A 58 -0.99 -1.54 0.59
N ALA A 59 -0.59 -1.09 1.78
CA ALA A 59 -1.52 -0.53 2.75
C ALA A 59 -0.85 0.50 3.67
N SER A 60 -1.61 1.49 4.11
CA SER A 60 -1.16 2.34 5.21
C SER A 60 -1.30 1.61 6.55
N ARG A 61 -0.55 2.06 7.56
CA ARG A 61 -0.67 1.56 8.93
C ARG A 61 -2.11 1.56 9.44
N ALA A 62 -2.89 2.59 9.11
CA ALA A 62 -4.29 2.67 9.54
C ALA A 62 -5.12 1.47 9.05
N ALA A 63 -4.89 0.98 7.82
CA ALA A 63 -5.61 -0.19 7.32
C ALA A 63 -5.17 -1.49 8.01
N VAL A 64 -3.87 -1.62 8.31
CA VAL A 64 -3.29 -2.76 9.02
C VAL A 64 -3.77 -2.81 10.47
N ASP A 65 -3.74 -1.68 11.17
CA ASP A 65 -4.22 -1.57 12.55
C ASP A 65 -5.72 -1.91 12.67
N ASN A 66 -6.51 -1.63 11.61
CA ASN A 66 -7.92 -2.05 11.51
C ASN A 66 -8.12 -3.51 11.05
N LYS A 67 -7.04 -4.28 10.88
CA LYS A 67 -7.03 -5.69 10.44
C LYS A 67 -7.66 -5.92 9.07
N TRP A 68 -7.66 -4.91 8.19
CA TRP A 68 -8.19 -5.06 6.83
C TRP A 68 -7.24 -5.82 5.89
N ILE A 69 -5.96 -5.81 6.22
CA ILE A 69 -4.90 -6.42 5.44
C ILE A 69 -3.70 -6.72 6.36
N PRO A 70 -2.93 -7.79 6.12
CA PRO A 70 -1.79 -8.15 6.97
C PRO A 70 -0.70 -7.08 7.02
N TYR A 71 0.09 -7.11 8.09
CA TYR A 71 1.22 -6.20 8.29
C TYR A 71 2.28 -6.29 7.17
N SER A 72 2.39 -7.43 6.49
CA SER A 72 3.30 -7.60 5.36
C SER A 72 3.02 -6.66 4.18
N HIS A 73 1.83 -6.08 4.09
CA HIS A 73 1.47 -5.08 3.09
C HIS A 73 1.70 -3.64 3.55
N GLN A 74 2.10 -3.43 4.81
CA GLN A 74 2.26 -2.08 5.36
C GLN A 74 3.39 -1.34 4.65
N VAL A 75 3.09 -0.15 4.13
CA VAL A 75 4.06 0.78 3.56
C VAL A 75 4.26 1.96 4.50
N GLY A 76 5.52 2.33 4.75
CA GLY A 76 5.88 3.47 5.59
C GLY A 76 7.12 3.22 6.45
N LEU A 77 7.46 4.19 7.30
CA LEU A 77 8.63 4.19 8.19
C LEU A 77 8.71 2.95 9.08
N SER A 78 7.57 2.44 9.55
CA SER A 78 7.47 1.23 10.38
C SER A 78 6.98 0.01 9.59
N GLY A 79 7.03 0.04 8.27
CA GLY A 79 6.63 -1.03 7.36
C GLY A 79 7.69 -1.26 6.28
N LYS A 80 7.26 -1.74 5.12
CA LYS A 80 8.11 -1.88 3.94
C LYS A 80 8.34 -0.51 3.31
N VAL A 81 9.56 -0.28 2.86
CA VAL A 81 9.93 0.83 1.97
C VAL A 81 9.90 0.29 0.54
N VAL A 82 9.22 0.99 -0.35
CA VAL A 82 9.02 0.61 -1.75
C VAL A 82 9.43 1.76 -2.67
N ALA A 83 9.93 1.41 -3.87
CA ALA A 83 10.29 2.38 -4.91
C ALA A 83 9.80 1.89 -6.29
N PRO A 84 8.50 1.65 -6.47
CA PRO A 84 7.94 1.24 -7.76
C PRO A 84 8.07 2.33 -8.82
N LYS A 85 7.90 1.95 -10.09
CA LYS A 85 7.74 2.91 -11.20
C LYS A 85 6.45 3.70 -11.03
N VAL A 86 5.37 3.07 -10.57
CA VAL A 86 4.08 3.74 -10.30
C VAL A 86 3.53 3.30 -8.94
N TYR A 87 3.17 4.28 -8.12
CA TYR A 87 2.54 4.07 -6.83
C TYR A 87 1.15 4.72 -6.81
N PHE A 88 0.11 3.93 -6.56
CA PHE A 88 -1.25 4.44 -6.33
C PHE A 88 -1.50 4.59 -4.84
N ALA A 89 -1.81 5.81 -4.39
CA ALA A 89 -2.23 6.14 -3.05
C ALA A 89 -3.75 6.35 -2.99
N VAL A 90 -4.50 5.29 -2.69
CA VAL A 90 -5.97 5.29 -2.71
C VAL A 90 -6.52 5.45 -1.30
N GLY A 91 -7.17 6.59 -1.03
CA GLY A 91 -7.74 6.90 0.29
C GLY A 91 -6.69 7.02 1.40
N ILE A 92 -5.46 7.43 1.04
CA ILE A 92 -4.33 7.66 1.96
C ILE A 92 -4.17 9.16 2.18
N SER A 93 -4.03 9.59 3.43
CA SER A 93 -3.86 11.00 3.78
C SER A 93 -2.44 11.53 3.52
N GLY A 94 -1.41 10.67 3.52
CA GLY A 94 -0.02 11.07 3.30
C GLY A 94 0.68 11.58 4.56
N THR A 95 0.51 10.88 5.69
CA THR A 95 1.31 11.19 6.90
C THR A 95 2.79 11.00 6.61
N VAL A 96 3.67 11.76 7.29
CA VAL A 96 5.12 11.66 7.12
C VAL A 96 5.62 10.21 7.26
N GLN A 97 5.01 9.44 8.16
CA GLN A 97 5.34 8.02 8.34
C GLN A 97 5.00 7.18 7.11
N HIS A 98 3.87 7.45 6.43
CA HIS A 98 3.54 6.75 5.18
C HIS A 98 4.48 7.18 4.06
N LEU A 99 4.69 8.49 3.91
CA LEU A 99 5.53 9.08 2.85
C LEU A 99 6.96 8.57 2.89
N ALA A 100 7.54 8.40 4.08
CA ALA A 100 8.89 7.85 4.26
C ALA A 100 9.09 6.48 3.58
N GLY A 101 8.02 5.71 3.37
CA GLY A 101 8.09 4.40 2.73
C GLY A 101 7.80 4.38 1.23
N MET A 102 7.39 5.49 0.60
CA MET A 102 6.97 5.48 -0.82
C MET A 102 7.28 6.76 -1.61
N GLN A 103 7.77 7.83 -0.99
CA GLN A 103 8.02 9.11 -1.68
C GLN A 103 9.12 9.04 -2.76
N THR A 104 9.87 7.94 -2.81
CA THR A 104 10.92 7.70 -3.83
C THR A 104 10.40 6.94 -5.05
N SER A 105 9.09 6.67 -5.12
CA SER A 105 8.44 6.07 -6.29
C SER A 105 8.60 6.97 -7.52
N GLY A 106 8.70 6.36 -8.70
CA GLY A 106 8.89 7.10 -9.96
C GLY A 106 7.72 8.03 -10.31
N MET A 107 6.49 7.55 -10.12
CA MET A 107 5.25 8.32 -10.29
C MET A 107 4.27 7.99 -9.17
N ILE A 108 3.68 9.02 -8.56
CA ILE A 108 2.73 8.91 -7.47
C ILE A 108 1.36 9.42 -7.94
N VAL A 109 0.38 8.51 -7.96
CA VAL A 109 -1.01 8.79 -8.28
C VAL A 109 -1.84 8.77 -7.00
N ALA A 110 -2.41 9.89 -6.59
CA ALA A 110 -3.22 10.00 -5.39
C ALA A 110 -4.71 10.12 -5.71
N ILE A 111 -5.54 9.32 -5.03
CA ILE A 111 -7.00 9.40 -5.09
C ILE A 111 -7.51 9.65 -3.67
N ASN A 112 -8.06 10.83 -3.42
CA ASN A 112 -8.59 11.19 -2.11
C ASN A 112 -9.78 12.15 -2.25
N LYS A 113 -10.75 12.07 -1.36
CA LYS A 113 -11.91 12.97 -1.35
C LYS A 113 -11.61 14.33 -0.71
N ASP A 114 -10.57 14.39 0.11
CA ASP A 114 -10.16 15.60 0.83
C ASP A 114 -9.10 16.36 0.01
N PRO A 115 -9.43 17.51 -0.59
CA PRO A 115 -8.50 18.28 -1.44
C PRO A 115 -7.27 18.77 -0.66
N GLU A 116 -7.36 18.88 0.67
CA GLU A 116 -6.28 19.35 1.54
C GLU A 116 -5.39 18.21 2.05
N ALA A 117 -5.61 16.97 1.58
CA ALA A 117 -4.84 15.81 2.01
C ALA A 117 -3.34 15.99 1.69
N PRO A 118 -2.44 15.82 2.69
CA PRO A 118 -0.99 15.96 2.48
C PRO A 118 -0.39 15.10 1.36
N ILE A 119 -1.02 13.98 1.01
CA ILE A 119 -0.61 13.12 -0.10
C ILE A 119 -0.50 13.90 -1.43
N PHE A 120 -1.35 14.92 -1.64
CA PHE A 120 -1.32 15.70 -2.88
C PHE A 120 -0.07 16.58 -3.00
N LYS A 121 0.65 16.84 -1.91
CA LYS A 121 1.92 17.59 -1.95
C LYS A 121 3.07 16.82 -2.58
N VAL A 122 2.95 15.50 -2.64
CA VAL A 122 3.97 14.60 -3.22
C VAL A 122 3.46 13.85 -4.45
N ALA A 123 2.17 14.01 -4.79
CA ALA A 123 1.57 13.30 -5.92
C ALA A 123 1.90 14.01 -7.23
N ASP A 124 2.32 13.24 -8.23
CA ASP A 124 2.45 13.72 -9.61
C ASP A 124 1.07 13.87 -10.26
N ILE A 125 0.13 13.00 -9.90
CA ILE A 125 -1.26 13.02 -10.37
C ILE A 125 -2.19 12.96 -9.17
N GLY A 126 -3.00 14.00 -8.98
CA GLY A 126 -4.03 14.06 -7.93
C GLY A 126 -5.44 13.98 -8.50
N LEU A 127 -6.23 13.02 -8.03
CA LEU A 127 -7.66 12.89 -8.32
C LEU A 127 -8.45 13.17 -7.04
N CYS A 128 -9.03 14.36 -6.96
CA CYS A 128 -9.88 14.76 -5.85
C CYS A 128 -11.33 14.26 -6.06
N GLY A 129 -11.77 13.28 -5.29
CA GLY A 129 -13.13 12.73 -5.38
C GLY A 129 -13.31 11.42 -4.62
N ASP A 130 -14.49 10.80 -4.78
CA ASP A 130 -14.74 9.51 -4.15
C ASP A 130 -13.97 8.39 -4.86
N LEU A 131 -13.14 7.68 -4.11
CA LEU A 131 -12.39 6.53 -4.60
C LEU A 131 -13.31 5.40 -5.07
N PHE A 132 -14.51 5.26 -4.50
CA PHE A 132 -15.49 4.24 -4.88
C PHE A 132 -16.14 4.52 -6.24
N ASP A 133 -16.05 5.75 -6.74
CA ASP A 133 -16.48 6.09 -8.10
C ASP A 133 -15.29 6.08 -9.07
N ILE A 134 -14.15 6.61 -8.63
CA ILE A 134 -12.96 6.80 -9.49
C ILE A 134 -12.28 5.47 -9.81
N VAL A 135 -12.03 4.62 -8.80
CA VAL A 135 -11.24 3.39 -8.99
C VAL A 135 -11.96 2.38 -9.91
N PRO A 136 -13.27 2.11 -9.78
CA PRO A 136 -13.96 1.22 -10.71
C PRO A 136 -13.95 1.72 -12.16
N ARG A 137 -14.12 3.03 -12.38
CA ARG A 137 -14.04 3.62 -13.73
C ARG A 137 -12.65 3.49 -14.34
N LEU A 138 -11.61 3.67 -13.52
CA LEU A 138 -10.22 3.46 -13.96
C LEU A 138 -10.00 2.00 -14.37
N ILE A 139 -10.48 1.05 -13.56
CA ILE A 139 -10.42 -0.40 -13.85
C ILE A 139 -11.12 -0.72 -15.18
N GLU A 140 -12.33 -0.20 -15.39
CA GLU A 140 -13.11 -0.40 -16.62
C GLU A 140 -12.34 0.09 -17.87
N VAL A 141 -11.81 1.30 -17.82
CA VAL A 141 -11.03 1.88 -18.92
C VAL A 141 -9.75 1.08 -19.19
N LEU A 142 -9.08 0.60 -18.14
CA LEU A 142 -7.86 -0.19 -18.27
C LEU A 142 -8.12 -1.58 -18.87
N ARG A 143 -9.23 -2.24 -18.51
CA ARG A 143 -9.66 -3.50 -19.13
C ARG A 143 -9.90 -3.33 -20.63
N GLY A 144 -10.69 -2.32 -21.01
CA GLY A 144 -10.97 -2.02 -22.41
C GLY A 144 -9.71 -1.70 -23.24
N ARG A 145 -8.67 -1.12 -22.63
CA ARG A 145 -7.39 -0.87 -23.30
C ARG A 145 -6.47 -2.09 -23.38
N LYS A 146 -6.51 -2.98 -22.39
CA LYS A 146 -5.77 -4.25 -22.41
C LYS A 146 -6.39 -5.31 -23.34
N GLY A 147 -7.58 -5.03 -23.89
CA GLY A 147 -8.28 -5.98 -24.76
C GLY A 147 -8.84 -7.18 -24.01
N VAL A 148 -9.14 -7.00 -22.71
CA VAL A 148 -9.71 -8.01 -21.80
C VAL A 148 -11.10 -7.59 -21.38
#